data_AF-A0A7J9LPY4-F1
#
_entry.id   AF-A0A7J9LPY4-F1
#
_cell.length_a   1.000
_cell.length_b   1.000
_cell.length_c   1.000
_cell.angle_alpha   90.00
_cell.angle_beta   90.00
_cell.angle_gamma   90.00
#
_symmetry.space_group_name_H-M   'P 1'
#
loop_
_entity.id
_entity.type
_entity.pdbx_description
1 polymer ?
#
loop_
_entity_poly.entity_id
_entity_poly.type
_entity_poly.pdbx_seq_one_letter_code
_entity_poly.pdbx_strand_id
1 'polypeptide(L)' 'MEKTSSALWKRLETLYATKSLANQLVLKQRLFMFHMNEDELLRDHISQFITLLNDLKNVE' A
#
# COMPACT_ATOMS: atom_id res chain seq x y z
N MET A 1 -31.40 6.61 19.87
CA MET A 1 -30.64 5.36 19.66
C MET A 1 -30.90 5.00 18.21
N GLU A 2 -29.95 4.97 17.30
CA GLU A 2 -28.76 4.14 17.29
C GLU A 2 -27.60 4.89 16.61
N LYS A 3 -26.57 5.25 17.39
CA LYS A 3 -25.24 5.57 16.86
C LYS A 3 -24.63 4.23 16.48
N THR A 4 -25.12 3.63 15.39
CA THR A 4 -24.85 2.23 15.08
C THR A 4 -23.37 2.10 14.76
N SER A 5 -22.60 1.54 15.70
CA SER A 5 -21.18 1.22 15.51
C SER A 5 -20.95 0.47 14.18
N SER A 6 -21.94 -0.31 13.76
CA SER A 6 -21.98 -1.01 12.47
C SER A 6 -21.96 -0.09 11.23
N ALA A 7 -22.64 1.07 11.27
CA ALA A 7 -22.64 2.04 10.19
C ALA A 7 -21.31 2.82 10.10
N LEU A 8 -20.71 3.14 11.25
CA LEU A 8 -19.36 3.71 11.33
C LEU A 8 -18.30 2.70 10.87
N TRP A 9 -18.45 1.43 11.26
CA TRP A 9 -17.57 0.34 10.84
C TRP A 9 -17.62 0.12 9.33
N LYS A 10 -18.81 0.08 8.72
CA LYS A 10 -18.97 0.01 7.26
C LYS A 10 -18.34 1.20 6.52
N ARG A 11 -18.45 2.42 7.08
CA ARG A 11 -17.79 3.61 6.51
C ARG A 11 -16.28 3.52 6.59
N LEU A 12 -15.74 3.06 7.72
CA LEU A 12 -14.32 2.80 7.89
C LEU A 12 -13.84 1.71 6.94
N GLU A 13 -14.57 0.61 6.85
CA GLU A 13 -14.26 -0.52 5.96
C GLU A 13 -14.29 -0.08 4.49
N THR A 14 -15.26 0.73 4.08
CA THR A 14 -15.30 1.30 2.72
C THR A 14 -14.14 2.26 2.49
N LEU A 15 -13.82 3.15 3.44
CA LEU A 15 -12.71 4.09 3.32
C LEU A 15 -11.35 3.38 3.33
N TYR A 16 -11.18 2.36 4.17
CA TYR A 16 -9.98 1.54 4.25
C TYR A 16 -9.86 0.58 3.07
N ALA A 17 -10.95 0.03 2.53
CA ALA A 17 -10.96 -0.78 1.32
C ALA A 17 -10.65 0.07 0.08
N THR A 18 -11.23 1.27 -0.01
CA THR A 18 -10.91 2.22 -1.10
C THR A 18 -9.46 2.72 -0.97
N LYS A 19 -8.99 2.95 0.26
CA LYS A 19 -7.58 3.28 0.55
C LYS A 19 -6.66 2.10 0.31
N SER A 20 -7.07 0.86 0.57
CA SER A 20 -6.32 -0.36 0.23
C SER A 20 -6.24 -0.51 -1.28
N LEU A 21 -7.34 -0.38 -2.01
CA LEU A 21 -7.35 -0.45 -3.48
C LEU A 21 -6.52 0.68 -4.13
N ALA A 22 -6.67 1.91 -3.63
CA ALA A 22 -5.87 3.05 -4.08
C ALA A 22 -4.39 2.91 -3.66
N ASN A 23 -4.10 2.41 -2.45
CA ASN A 23 -2.74 2.12 -2.01
C ASN A 23 -2.14 0.99 -2.85
N GLN A 24 -2.88 -0.06 -3.15
CA GLN A 24 -2.45 -1.17 -4.00
C GLN A 24 -2.15 -0.66 -5.41
N LEU A 25 -2.97 0.24 -5.95
CA LEU A 25 -2.73 0.88 -7.24
C LEU A 25 -1.46 1.75 -7.21
N VAL A 26 -1.27 2.56 -6.16
CA VAL A 26 -0.09 3.41 -5.96
C VAL A 26 1.17 2.57 -5.76
N LEU A 27 1.09 1.48 -4.99
CA LEU A 27 2.21 0.55 -4.75
C LEU A 27 2.58 -0.20 -6.03
N LYS A 28 1.59 -0.67 -6.80
CA LYS A 28 1.82 -1.25 -8.14
C LYS A 28 2.49 -0.23 -9.06
N GLN A 29 1.97 1.00 -9.13
CA GLN A 29 2.55 2.06 -9.94
C GLN A 29 4.00 2.36 -9.53
N ARG A 30 4.27 2.46 -8.22
CA ARG A 30 5.63 2.62 -7.69
C ARG A 30 6.53 1.45 -8.05
N LEU A 31 6.04 0.21 -8.01
CA LEU A 31 6.80 -0.98 -8.39
C LEU A 31 7.15 -0.95 -9.89
N PHE A 32 6.19 -0.58 -10.75
CA PHE A 32 6.42 -0.44 -12.19
C PHE A 32 7.34 0.73 -12.56
N MET A 33 7.32 1.80 -11.77
CA MET A 33 8.24 2.94 -11.90
C MET A 33 9.53 2.75 -11.10
N PHE A 34 9.67 1.65 -10.37
CA PHE A 34 10.83 1.40 -9.52
C PHE A 34 11.99 1.04 -10.43
N HIS A 35 12.93 1.97 -10.55
CA HIS A 35 14.15 1.80 -11.33
C HIS A 35 15.33 2.17 -10.44
N MET A 36 16.42 1.43 -10.57
CA MET A 36 17.64 1.66 -9.80
C MET A 36 18.39 2.86 -10.37
N ASN A 37 18.77 3.81 -9.52
CA ASN A 37 19.66 4.90 -9.94
C ASN A 37 21.12 4.45 -9.90
N GLU A 38 21.96 4.93 -10.82
CA GLU A 38 23.38 4.52 -10.92
C GLU A 38 24.21 4.84 -9.66
N ASP A 39 23.83 5.89 -8.92
CA ASP A 39 24.45 6.28 -7.64
C ASP A 39 23.91 5.50 -6.42
N GLU A 40 22.92 4.62 -6.60
CA GLU A 40 22.31 3.88 -5.51
C GLU A 40 23.05 2.57 -5.22
N LEU A 41 23.28 2.29 -3.94
CA LEU A 41 23.83 1.00 -3.52
C LEU A 41 22.81 -0.11 -3.81
N LEU A 42 23.24 -1.13 -4.56
CA LEU A 42 22.40 -2.28 -4.91
C LEU A 42 21.72 -2.92 -3.70
N ARG A 43 22.39 -2.94 -2.54
CA ARG A 43 21.84 -3.45 -1.28
C ARG A 43 20.65 -2.63 -0.78
N ASP A 44 20.76 -1.31 -0.79
CA ASP A 44 19.69 -0.41 -0.38
C ASP A 44 18.52 -0.47 -1.36
N HIS A 45 18.80 -0.59 -2.65
CA HIS A 45 17.77 -0.78 -3.68
C HIS A 45 16.98 -2.08 -3.46
N ILE A 46 17.67 -3.20 -3.23
CA ILE A 46 17.04 -4.50 -2.94
C ILE A 46 16.22 -4.43 -1.64
N SER A 47 16.73 -3.75 -0.60
CA SER A 47 16.01 -3.57 0.66
C SER A 47 14.69 -2.83 0.44
N GLN A 48 14.73 -1.72 -0.29
CA GLN A 48 13.53 -0.95 -0.64
C GLN A 48 12.54 -1.76 -1.48
N PHE A 49 13.02 -2.55 -2.43
CA PHE A 49 12.19 -3.44 -3.23
C PHE A 49 11.48 -4.50 -2.37
N ILE A 50 12.19 -5.12 -1.42
CA ILE A 50 11.62 -6.10 -0.48
C ILE A 50 10.57 -5.43 0.43
N THR A 51 10.85 -4.22 0.93
CA THR A 51 9.86 -3.45 1.70
C THR A 51 8.61 -3.17 0.88
N LEU A 52 8.77 -2.77 -0.39
CA LEU A 52 7.65 -2.45 -1.28
C LEU A 52 6.79 -3.69 -1.58
N LEU A 53 7.41 -4.87 -1.76
CA LEU A 53 6.71 -6.14 -1.89
C LEU A 53 5.97 -6.54 -0.61
N ASN A 54 6.57 -6.30 0.56
CA ASN A 54 5.92 -6.60 1.84
C ASN A 54 4.72 -5.67 2.07
N ASP A 55 4.85 -4.38 1.75
CA ASP A 55 3.73 -3.42 1.80
C ASP A 55 2.58 -3.86 0.88
N LEU A 56 2.91 -4.33 -0.34
CA LEU A 56 1.92 -4.88 -1.27
C LEU A 56 1.18 -6.09 -0.70
N LYS A 57 1.91 -7.01 -0.06
CA LYS A 57 1.36 -8.23 0.54
C LYS A 57 0.49 -7.95 1.77
N ASN A 58 0.77 -6.88 2.53
CA ASN A 58 -0.04 -6.49 3.69
C ASN A 58 -1.32 -5.74 3.30
N VAL A 59 -1.42 -5.27 2.04
CA VAL A 59 -2.59 -4.56 1.51
C VAL A 59 -3.59 -5.53 0.83
N GLU A 60 -3.16 -6.74 0.49
CA GLU A 60 -4.00 -7.87 0.03
C GLU A 60 -4.74 -8.59 1.17
#